data_AF-A0A1M7N9P1-F1
#
_entry.id   AF-A0A1M7N9P1-F1
#
_cell.length_a   1.000
_cell.length_b   1.000
_cell.length_c   1.000
_cell.angle_alpha   90.00
_cell.angle_beta   90.00
_cell.angle_gamma   90.00
#
_symmetry.space_group_name_H-M   'P 1'
#
loop_
_entity.id
_entity.type
_entity.pdbx_description
1 polymer ?
#
loop_
_entity_poly.entity_id
_entity_poly.type
_entity_poly.pdbx_seq_one_letter_code
_entity_poly.pdbx_strand_id
1 'polypeptide(L)'
;MRNLKIILLGMLVAVACAQAGGSASVVAKKSKAKGFTYSFETRERFVGECIKGANQQVCYCVLGKIQQQYSEVDYWRLENDLRKNIDHPNYIAYLTKSVEECDQEAARKSSGSRGGLFGGGGGGISTRSR
;
A
#
# COMPACT_ATOMS: atom_id res chain seq x y z
N MET A 1 50.18 39.98 -20.85
CA MET A 1 48.96 39.64 -20.08
C MET A 1 48.77 38.13 -20.20
N ARG A 2 49.60 37.27 -19.57
CA ARG A 2 49.38 36.65 -18.25
C ARG A 2 47.90 36.39 -17.93
N ASN A 3 47.43 35.16 -18.16
CA ASN A 3 46.79 34.31 -17.15
C ASN A 3 46.45 32.93 -17.75
N LEU A 4 47.48 32.09 -17.83
CA LEU A 4 47.38 30.63 -17.91
C LEU A 4 47.86 30.10 -16.54
N LYS A 5 46.94 29.68 -15.68
CA LYS A 5 47.17 28.86 -14.49
C LYS A 5 45.97 27.89 -14.39
N ILE A 6 46.14 26.62 -14.72
CA ILE A 6 46.55 25.54 -13.80
C ILE A 6 45.43 25.33 -12.75
N ILE A 7 44.47 24.44 -13.00
CA ILE A 7 44.48 22.98 -12.66
C ILE A 7 43.84 22.73 -11.28
N LEU A 8 42.93 21.74 -11.26
CA LEU A 8 42.48 20.93 -10.12
C LEU A 8 41.83 21.64 -8.93
N LEU A 9 40.50 21.65 -8.92
CA LEU A 9 39.66 21.43 -7.74
C LEU A 9 38.36 20.83 -8.30
N GLY A 10 38.22 19.52 -8.35
CA GLY A 10 38.25 18.68 -7.16
C GLY A 10 36.84 18.12 -7.02
N MET A 11 36.54 17.19 -7.93
CA MET A 11 35.54 16.14 -7.78
C MET A 11 35.30 15.79 -6.31
N LEU A 12 34.05 15.94 -5.83
CA LEU A 12 33.45 15.36 -4.60
C LEU A 12 32.20 16.24 -4.31
N VAL A 13 30.96 15.81 -4.38
CA VAL A 13 30.39 14.49 -4.10
C VAL A 13 29.15 14.33 -4.99
N ALA A 14 29.30 13.67 -6.14
CA ALA A 14 28.16 12.93 -6.66
C ALA A 14 27.96 11.80 -5.66
N VAL A 15 27.00 11.95 -4.74
CA VAL A 15 26.55 10.87 -3.88
C VAL A 15 25.94 9.84 -4.82
N ALA A 16 26.79 9.00 -5.37
CA ALA A 16 26.40 7.71 -5.88
C ALA A 16 25.88 6.97 -4.66
N CYS A 17 24.57 7.05 -4.43
CA CYS A 17 23.86 6.01 -3.71
C CYS A 17 24.05 4.74 -4.53
N ALA A 18 25.17 4.06 -4.28
CA ALA A 18 25.49 2.79 -4.86
C ALA A 18 24.46 1.79 -4.36
N GLN A 19 23.39 1.63 -5.15
CA GLN A 19 22.77 0.36 -5.50
C GLN A 19 22.69 -0.68 -4.37
N ALA A 20 21.59 -0.65 -3.63
CA ALA A 20 20.88 -1.88 -3.28
C ALA A 20 20.18 -2.39 -4.56
N GLY A 21 20.99 -2.92 -5.49
CA GLY A 21 20.55 -3.46 -6.76
C GLY A 21 19.86 -4.80 -6.57
N GLY A 22 18.52 -4.77 -6.47
CA GLY A 22 17.65 -5.94 -6.43
C GLY A 22 16.27 -5.62 -7.01
N SER A 23 15.32 -6.54 -6.90
CA SER A 23 13.91 -6.36 -7.31
C SER A 23 13.30 -5.05 -6.79
N ALA A 24 13.73 -4.56 -5.63
CA ALA A 24 13.38 -3.26 -5.08
C ALA A 24 13.68 -2.07 -6.02
N SER A 25 14.83 -2.08 -6.72
CA SER A 25 15.19 -1.02 -7.67
C SER A 25 14.33 -1.06 -8.95
N VAL A 26 13.96 -2.26 -9.41
CA VAL A 26 13.04 -2.44 -10.55
C VAL A 26 11.64 -1.96 -10.19
N VAL A 27 11.17 -2.33 -8.99
CA VAL A 27 9.89 -1.86 -8.44
C VAL A 27 9.91 -0.35 -8.30
N ALA A 28 10.95 0.25 -7.71
CA ALA A 28 11.04 1.72 -7.58
C ALA A 28 11.02 2.45 -8.93
N LYS A 29 11.69 1.91 -9.97
CA LYS A 29 11.70 2.50 -11.32
C LYS A 29 10.36 2.37 -12.05
N LYS A 30 9.65 1.26 -11.87
CA LYS A 30 8.40 0.96 -12.60
C LYS A 30 7.13 1.35 -11.85
N SER A 31 7.21 1.47 -10.53
CA SER A 31 6.07 1.79 -9.69
C SER A 31 5.64 3.23 -9.93
N LYS A 32 4.36 3.41 -10.22
CA LYS A 32 3.69 4.72 -10.22
C LYS A 32 3.12 5.07 -8.85
N ALA A 33 3.21 4.17 -7.87
CA ALA A 33 2.69 4.39 -6.54
C ALA A 33 3.53 5.44 -5.82
N LYS A 34 3.01 6.66 -5.74
CA LYS A 34 3.51 7.69 -4.84
C LYS A 34 2.73 7.54 -3.55
N GLY A 35 3.34 6.92 -2.55
CA GLY A 35 2.75 6.79 -1.23
C GLY A 35 3.74 7.19 -0.15
N PHE A 36 3.21 7.50 1.01
CA PHE A 36 3.94 7.82 2.22
C PHE A 36 4.18 6.54 3.02
N THR A 37 5.41 6.35 3.47
CA THR A 37 5.72 5.28 4.42
C THR A 37 5.36 5.76 5.82
N TYR A 38 4.44 5.08 6.48
CA TYR A 38 4.13 5.39 7.89
C TYR A 38 5.08 4.64 8.82
N SER A 39 5.32 5.22 10.00
CA SER A 39 6.04 4.56 11.07
C SER A 39 5.42 3.21 11.46
N PHE A 40 6.22 2.32 12.01
CA PHE A 40 5.75 1.02 12.50
C PHE A 40 4.63 1.19 13.53
N GLU A 41 4.78 2.12 14.48
CA GLU A 41 3.78 2.40 15.51
C GLU A 41 2.43 2.80 14.92
N THR A 42 2.41 3.73 13.95
CA THR A 42 1.16 4.16 13.31
C THR A 42 0.50 3.02 12.54
N ARG A 43 1.29 2.19 11.84
CA ARG A 43 0.76 1.03 11.12
C ARG A 43 0.14 0.03 12.08
N GLU A 44 0.83 -0.33 13.15
CA GLU A 44 0.33 -1.27 14.16
C GLU A 44 -0.93 -0.74 14.85
N ARG A 45 -0.96 0.54 15.19
CA ARG A 45 -2.14 1.14 15.82
C ARG A 45 -3.34 1.14 14.89
N PHE A 46 -3.18 1.58 13.64
CA PHE A 46 -4.27 1.58 12.67
C PHE A 46 -4.82 0.16 12.47
N VAL A 47 -3.92 -0.80 12.18
CA VAL A 47 -4.32 -2.18 11.92
C VAL A 47 -4.94 -2.81 13.15
N GLY A 48 -4.33 -2.63 14.33
CA GLY A 48 -4.81 -3.18 15.59
C GLY A 48 -6.20 -2.69 15.99
N GLU A 49 -6.53 -1.43 15.71
CA GLU A 49 -7.89 -0.92 15.90
C GLU A 49 -8.85 -1.42 14.81
N CYS A 50 -8.43 -1.38 13.54
CA CYS A 50 -9.25 -1.79 12.41
C CYS A 50 -9.68 -3.26 12.48
N ILE A 51 -8.79 -4.17 12.90
CA ILE A 51 -9.10 -5.62 12.95
C ILE A 51 -10.14 -5.99 14.01
N LYS A 52 -10.51 -5.06 14.90
CA LYS A 52 -11.62 -5.27 15.83
C LYS A 52 -12.98 -5.29 15.12
N GLY A 53 -13.07 -4.68 13.94
CA GLY A 53 -14.30 -4.56 13.15
C GLY A 53 -14.21 -5.06 11.71
N ALA A 54 -13.02 -5.36 11.19
CA ALA A 54 -12.82 -5.76 9.80
C ALA A 54 -11.76 -6.87 9.65
N ASN A 55 -11.72 -7.50 8.48
CA ASN A 55 -10.68 -8.48 8.17
C ASN A 55 -9.30 -7.82 8.07
N GLN A 56 -8.26 -8.46 8.60
CA GLN A 56 -6.88 -7.95 8.58
C GLN A 56 -6.38 -7.59 7.17
N GLN A 57 -6.75 -8.37 6.14
CA GLN A 57 -6.40 -8.08 4.76
C GLN A 57 -7.02 -6.76 4.27
N VAL A 58 -8.28 -6.51 4.63
CA VAL A 58 -8.99 -5.27 4.31
C VAL A 58 -8.33 -4.09 5.02
N CYS A 59 -7.98 -4.25 6.30
CA CYS A 59 -7.28 -3.22 7.06
C CYS A 59 -5.94 -2.81 6.43
N TYR A 60 -5.09 -3.77 6.04
CA TYR A 60 -3.84 -3.42 5.35
C TYR A 60 -4.07 -2.80 3.98
N CYS A 61 -5.12 -3.22 3.25
CA CYS A 61 -5.47 -2.63 1.97
C CYS A 61 -5.89 -1.16 2.13
N VAL A 62 -6.77 -0.85 3.09
CA VAL A 62 -7.20 0.51 3.38
C VAL A 62 -6.04 1.37 3.84
N LEU A 63 -5.18 0.85 4.74
CA LEU A 63 -3.96 1.56 5.16
C LEU A 63 -3.07 1.91 3.96
N GLY A 64 -2.88 0.95 3.04
CA GLY A 64 -2.14 1.17 1.80
C GLY A 64 -2.75 2.26 0.92
N LYS A 65 -4.09 2.36 0.86
CA LYS A 65 -4.79 3.44 0.16
C LYS A 65 -4.62 4.78 0.87
N ILE A 66 -4.74 4.84 2.19
CA ILE A 66 -4.51 6.07 2.97
C ILE A 66 -3.10 6.59 2.70
N GLN A 67 -2.11 5.70 2.74
CA GLN A 67 -0.71 6.00 2.46
C GLN A 67 -0.48 6.56 1.05
N GLN A 68 -1.34 6.31 0.07
CA GLN A 68 -1.18 6.89 -1.28
C GLN A 68 -1.63 8.36 -1.37
N GLN A 69 -2.43 8.84 -0.43
CA GLN A 69 -3.05 10.17 -0.52
C GLN A 69 -2.63 11.10 0.62
N TYR A 70 -2.39 10.55 1.81
CA TYR A 70 -2.17 11.32 3.03
C TYR A 70 -0.80 11.01 3.62
N SER A 71 -0.03 12.05 3.93
CA SER A 71 1.18 11.90 4.73
C SER A 71 0.82 11.40 6.14
N GLU A 72 1.79 10.83 6.86
CA GLU A 72 1.55 10.38 8.24
C GLU A 72 1.11 11.54 9.15
N VAL A 73 1.65 12.75 8.91
CA VAL A 73 1.25 13.97 9.62
C VAL A 73 -0.19 14.34 9.31
N ASP A 74 -0.60 14.29 8.04
CA ASP A 74 -1.98 14.57 7.64
C ASP A 74 -2.96 13.55 8.21
N TYR A 75 -2.60 12.26 8.18
CA TYR A 75 -3.38 11.20 8.80
C TYR A 75 -3.62 11.49 10.28
N TRP A 76 -2.57 11.78 11.04
CA TRP A 76 -2.71 12.07 12.47
C TRP A 76 -3.53 13.32 12.77
N ARG A 77 -3.42 14.34 11.91
CA ARG A 77 -4.28 15.53 11.99
C ARG A 77 -5.75 15.16 11.79
N LEU A 78 -6.07 14.44 10.72
CA LEU A 78 -7.43 14.00 10.41
C LEU A 78 -8.00 13.09 11.49
N GLU A 79 -7.23 12.12 12.00
CA GLU A 79 -7.63 11.25 13.11
C GLU A 79 -7.87 12.02 14.42
N ASN A 80 -7.07 13.05 14.69
CA ASN A 80 -7.28 13.91 15.86
C ASN A 80 -8.53 14.77 15.73
N ASP A 81 -8.82 15.24 14.52
CA ASP A 81 -10.03 16.01 14.22
C ASP A 81 -11.28 15.11 14.38
N LEU A 82 -11.26 13.89 13.82
CA LEU A 82 -12.36 12.93 13.99
C LEU A 82 -12.60 12.59 15.47
N ARG A 83 -11.55 12.39 16.28
CA ARG A 83 -11.68 12.18 17.74
C ARG A 83 -12.30 13.36 18.48
N LYS A 84 -12.25 14.56 17.91
CA LYS A 84 -12.87 15.78 18.42
C LYS A 84 -14.25 16.05 17.81
N ASN A 85 -14.81 15.10 17.04
CA ASN A 85 -16.04 15.26 16.27
C ASN A 85 -15.97 16.39 15.23
N ILE A 86 -14.79 16.61 14.67
CA ILE A 86 -14.59 17.52 13.53
C ILE A 86 -14.52 16.65 12.27
N ASP A 87 -15.60 16.67 11.51
CA ASP A 87 -15.72 15.85 10.31
C ASP A 87 -14.99 16.45 9.12
N HIS A 88 -14.37 15.56 8.34
CA HIS A 88 -13.77 15.86 7.05
C HIS A 88 -14.48 15.05 5.97
N PRO A 89 -15.57 15.57 5.36
CA PRO A 89 -16.43 14.78 4.47
C PRO A 89 -15.68 14.10 3.32
N ASN A 90 -14.69 14.80 2.74
CA ASN A 90 -13.85 14.25 1.68
C ASN A 90 -12.98 13.09 2.16
N TYR A 91 -12.45 13.16 3.38
CA TYR A 91 -11.64 12.10 3.97
C TYR A 91 -12.52 10.89 4.33
N ILE A 92 -13.69 11.12 4.92
CA ILE A 92 -14.65 10.06 5.25
C ILE A 92 -15.11 9.36 3.96
N ALA A 93 -15.52 10.12 2.94
CA ALA A 93 -15.92 9.55 1.65
C ALA A 93 -14.77 8.75 0.99
N TYR A 94 -13.54 9.23 1.10
CA TYR A 94 -12.37 8.50 0.64
C TYR A 94 -12.17 7.17 1.39
N LEU A 95 -12.29 7.18 2.72
CA LEU A 95 -12.20 5.97 3.55
C LEU A 95 -13.32 4.98 3.21
N THR A 96 -14.57 5.43 3.10
CA THR A 96 -15.71 4.59 2.73
C THR A 96 -15.46 3.90 1.40
N LYS A 97 -15.10 4.66 0.36
CA LYS A 97 -14.79 4.10 -0.96
C LYS A 97 -13.60 3.13 -0.90
N SER A 98 -12.57 3.46 -0.11
CA SER A 98 -11.39 2.60 0.05
C SER A 98 -11.75 1.26 0.68
N VAL A 99 -12.64 1.24 1.67
CA VAL A 99 -13.15 0.01 2.31
C VAL A 99 -13.92 -0.82 1.28
N GLU A 100 -14.87 -0.22 0.55
CA GLU A 100 -15.67 -0.92 -0.47
C GLU A 100 -14.79 -1.60 -1.54
N GLU A 101 -13.77 -0.88 -2.04
CA GLU A 101 -12.83 -1.43 -3.01
C GLU A 101 -11.99 -2.58 -2.42
N CYS A 102 -11.55 -2.44 -1.17
CA CYS A 102 -10.74 -3.45 -0.48
C CYS A 102 -11.55 -4.71 -0.12
N ASP A 103 -12.81 -4.56 0.28
CA ASP A 103 -13.71 -5.70 0.54
C ASP A 103 -13.98 -6.49 -0.73
N GLN A 104 -14.24 -5.81 -1.85
CA GLN A 104 -14.41 -6.46 -3.15
C GLN A 104 -13.15 -7.21 -3.58
N GLU A 105 -11.96 -6.64 -3.37
CA GLU A 105 -10.69 -7.31 -3.67
C GLU A 105 -10.48 -8.57 -2.80
N ALA A 106 -10.76 -8.47 -1.50
CA ALA A 106 -10.66 -9.58 -0.56
C ALA A 106 -11.63 -10.71 -0.94
N ALA A 107 -12.88 -10.36 -1.27
CA ALA A 107 -13.88 -11.33 -1.73
C ALA A 107 -13.43 -12.07 -2.99
N ARG A 108 -12.91 -11.36 -4.00
CA ARG A 108 -12.39 -11.97 -5.23
C ARG A 108 -11.23 -12.92 -4.96
N LYS A 109 -10.28 -12.53 -4.10
CA LYS A 109 -9.15 -13.39 -3.70
C LYS A 109 -9.62 -14.66 -2.99
N SER A 110 -10.61 -14.56 -2.11
CA SER A 110 -11.19 -15.73 -1.43
C SER A 110 -11.90 -16.70 -2.38
N SER A 111 -12.53 -16.19 -3.44
CA SER A 111 -13.20 -17.00 -4.47
C SER A 111 -12.22 -17.66 -5.45
N GLY A 112 -11.07 -17.03 -5.72
CA GLY A 112 -10.01 -17.57 -6.59
C GLY A 112 -9.20 -18.71 -5.97
N SER A 113 -9.19 -18.82 -4.63
CA SER A 113 -8.52 -19.93 -3.91
C SER A 113 -9.30 -21.25 -3.92
N ARG A 114 -10.51 -21.31 -4.50
CA ARG A 114 -11.28 -22.56 -4.69
C ARG A 114 -11.09 -23.23 -6.07
N GLY A 115 -10.23 -22.68 -6.94
CA GLY A 115 -10.13 -23.08 -8.35
C GLY A 115 -8.86 -23.81 -8.78
N GLY A 116 -8.07 -24.38 -7.88
CA GLY A 116 -6.80 -25.02 -8.28
C GLY A 116 -6.28 -26.05 -7.30
N LEU A 117 -6.81 -27.28 -7.37
CA LEU A 117 -6.12 -28.57 -7.28
C LEU A 117 -7.21 -29.67 -7.28
N PHE A 118 -6.92 -30.81 -7.93
CA PHE A 118 -7.84 -31.85 -8.46
C PHE A 118 -8.44 -31.42 -9.81
N GLY A 119 -7.87 -31.77 -10.96
CA GLY A 119 -7.32 -33.06 -11.34
C GLY A 119 -8.14 -33.53 -12.53
N GLY A 120 -7.56 -33.48 -13.72
CA GLY A 120 -8.22 -33.95 -14.94
C GLY A 120 -8.50 -35.46 -14.88
N GLY A 121 -9.60 -35.87 -15.51
CA GLY A 121 -9.84 -37.25 -15.91
C GLY A 121 -11.13 -37.85 -15.39
N GLY A 122 -12.01 -38.25 -16.32
CA GLY A 122 -12.99 -39.32 -16.09
C GLY A 122 -14.41 -38.82 -15.89
N GLY A 123 -15.27 -39.15 -16.86
CA GLY A 123 -16.69 -38.80 -16.85
C GLY A 123 -17.53 -39.58 -15.84
N GLY A 124 -18.82 -39.25 -15.79
CA GLY A 124 -19.82 -40.00 -15.03
C GLY A 124 -21.03 -39.15 -14.67
N ILE A 125 -22.12 -39.35 -15.40
CA ILE A 125 -23.48 -38.95 -15.08
C ILE A 125 -23.89 -39.54 -13.72
N SER A 126 -24.57 -38.79 -12.84
CA SER A 126 -25.75 -39.29 -12.11
C SER A 126 -26.46 -38.18 -11.34
N THR A 127 -27.70 -37.91 -11.74
CA THR A 127 -28.74 -37.21 -10.99
C THR A 127 -29.06 -37.90 -9.67
N ARG A 128 -29.36 -37.16 -8.59
CA ARG A 128 -30.47 -37.54 -7.69
C ARG A 128 -30.97 -36.39 -6.80
N SER A 129 -32.24 -36.06 -6.96
CA SER A 129 -33.08 -35.34 -6.00
C SER A 129 -33.30 -36.14 -4.71
N ARG A 130 -33.41 -35.44 -3.59
CA ARG A 130 -34.42 -35.72 -2.56
C ARG A 130 -34.86 -34.42 -1.92
#